data_AF-A0A2P5NEP7-F1
#
_entry.id   AF-A0A2P5NEP7-F1
#
_cell.length_a   1.000
_cell.length_b   1.000
_cell.length_c   1.000
_cell.angle_alpha   90.00
_cell.angle_beta   90.00
_cell.angle_gamma   90.00
#
_symmetry.space_group_name_H-M   'P 1'
#
loop_
_entity.id
_entity.type
_entity.pdbx_description
1 polymer ?
#
loop_
_entity_poly.entity_id
_entity_poly.type
_entity_poly.pdbx_seq_one_letter_code
_entity_poly.pdbx_strand_id
1 'polypeptide(L)'
;MKILKSAVIAFSLATAIGSFSTAALAESDPGRISYKPIDVINGIKDRIAAAETAINNGGDEAEVVGLIKKASDFTKELNANDKVARETDKVRKHLKAAVASAKSANMQEAKEHLNAAKETTDGLKKLL
;
A
#
# COMPACT_ATOMS: atom_id res chain seq x y z
N MET A 1 -12.06 -23.55 25.89
CA MET A 1 -11.65 -23.21 24.50
C MET A 1 -12.22 -21.90 23.96
N LYS A 2 -13.23 -21.26 24.57
CA LYS A 2 -13.81 -20.02 24.03
C LYS A 2 -12.91 -18.79 24.23
N ILE A 3 -12.27 -18.69 25.40
CA ILE A 3 -11.47 -17.51 25.82
C ILE A 3 -10.16 -17.38 25.02
N LEU A 4 -9.48 -18.50 24.73
CA LEU A 4 -8.27 -18.51 23.90
C LEU A 4 -8.57 -18.15 22.44
N LYS A 5 -9.73 -18.57 21.90
CA LYS A 5 -10.12 -18.23 20.53
C LYS A 5 -10.48 -16.74 20.39
N SER A 6 -11.16 -16.17 21.38
CA SER A 6 -11.46 -14.72 21.40
C SER A 6 -10.22 -13.85 21.60
N ALA A 7 -9.20 -14.32 22.33
CA ALA A 7 -7.96 -13.58 22.52
C ALA A 7 -7.10 -13.50 21.23
N VAL A 8 -7.06 -14.58 20.44
CA VAL A 8 -6.36 -14.60 19.15
C VAL A 8 -7.01 -13.66 18.14
N ILE A 9 -8.35 -13.64 18.08
CA ILE A 9 -9.11 -12.75 17.18
C ILE A 9 -8.97 -11.27 17.61
N ALA A 10 -8.95 -10.99 18.92
CA ALA A 10 -8.74 -9.63 19.42
C ALA A 10 -7.31 -9.12 19.17
N PHE A 11 -6.32 -10.02 19.20
CA PHE A 11 -4.93 -9.67 18.92
C PHE A 11 -4.67 -9.38 17.44
N SER A 12 -5.32 -10.13 16.53
CA SER A 12 -5.24 -9.86 15.09
C SER A 12 -6.00 -8.60 14.65
N LEU A 13 -7.07 -8.23 15.38
CA LEU A 13 -7.77 -6.97 15.12
C LEU A 13 -6.98 -5.74 15.63
N ALA A 14 -6.27 -5.87 16.75
CA ALA A 14 -5.44 -4.79 17.30
C ALA A 14 -4.21 -4.48 16.44
N THR A 15 -3.60 -5.48 15.79
CA THR A 15 -2.51 -5.26 14.81
C THR A 15 -3.00 -4.69 13.48
N ALA A 16 -4.28 -4.81 13.14
CA ALA A 16 -4.85 -4.18 11.95
C ALA A 16 -5.14 -2.67 12.12
N ILE A 17 -5.29 -2.20 13.36
CA ILE A 17 -5.59 -0.79 13.69
C ILE A 17 -4.31 -0.01 14.04
N GLY A 18 -3.17 -0.70 14.17
CA GLY A 18 -1.90 -0.13 14.55
C GLY A 18 -1.15 0.55 13.41
N SER A 19 -1.06 1.88 13.50
CA SER A 19 0.11 2.68 13.09
C SER A 19 0.38 2.89 11.60
N PHE A 20 -0.44 3.71 10.94
CA PHE A 20 0.21 4.85 10.27
C PHE A 20 0.52 5.85 11.38
N SER A 21 1.75 5.79 11.90
CA SER A 21 2.27 6.85 12.75
C SER A 21 2.18 8.14 11.94
N THR A 22 1.24 9.01 12.27
CA THR A 22 1.24 10.39 11.80
C THR A 22 2.37 11.09 12.57
N ALA A 23 3.62 10.72 12.29
CA ALA A 23 4.75 11.56 12.60
C ALA A 23 4.38 12.94 12.05
N ALA A 24 4.40 13.96 12.91
CA ALA A 24 3.97 15.31 12.58
C ALA A 24 4.56 15.71 11.22
N LEU A 25 3.73 15.66 10.20
CA LEU A 25 4.15 16.00 8.85
C LEU A 25 4.16 17.51 8.80
N ALA A 26 5.26 18.08 8.30
CA ALA A 26 5.36 19.50 8.14
C ALA A 26 4.22 19.98 7.24
N GLU A 27 3.29 20.73 7.81
CA GLU A 27 2.33 21.50 7.02
C GLU A 27 3.15 22.53 6.23
N SER A 28 3.19 22.38 4.91
CA SER A 28 3.83 23.40 4.05
C SER A 28 2.94 24.60 3.82
N ASP A 29 1.64 24.42 4.05
CA ASP A 29 0.53 25.38 3.91
C ASP A 29 -0.62 24.86 4.80
N PRO A 30 -1.44 25.69 5.47
CA PRO A 30 -2.47 25.19 6.39
C PRO A 30 -3.39 24.16 5.73
N GLY A 31 -3.43 22.95 6.30
CA GLY A 31 -4.21 21.84 5.77
C GLY A 31 -3.57 21.05 4.61
N ARG A 32 -2.34 21.40 4.18
CA ARG A 32 -1.56 20.62 3.21
C ARG A 32 -0.36 19.98 3.89
N ILE A 33 -0.46 18.67 4.01
CA ILE A 33 0.62 17.82 4.47
C ILE A 33 1.69 17.73 3.38
N SER A 34 2.91 18.20 3.66
CA SER A 34 4.05 18.00 2.76
C SER A 34 4.83 16.76 3.15
N TYR A 35 4.77 15.75 2.27
CA TYR A 35 5.60 14.55 2.40
C TYR A 35 6.92 14.74 1.66
N LYS A 36 8.03 14.27 2.26
CA LYS A 36 9.26 14.10 1.48
C LYS A 36 9.05 12.96 0.49
N PRO A 37 9.57 13.03 -0.73
CA PRO A 37 9.41 11.97 -1.72
C PRO A 37 9.79 10.58 -1.20
N ILE A 38 10.85 10.48 -0.40
CA ILE A 38 11.28 9.21 0.19
C ILE A 38 10.27 8.62 1.20
N ASP A 39 9.58 9.48 1.95
CA ASP A 39 8.57 9.08 2.92
C ASP A 39 7.32 8.57 2.20
N VAL A 40 6.96 9.21 1.07
CA VAL A 40 5.88 8.71 0.20
C VAL A 40 6.24 7.35 -0.38
N ILE A 41 7.45 7.19 -0.91
CA ILE A 41 7.91 5.91 -1.48
C ILE A 41 7.81 4.79 -0.44
N ASN A 42 8.28 5.03 0.78
CA ASN A 42 8.16 4.05 1.86
C ASN A 42 6.69 3.79 2.21
N GLY A 43 5.86 4.83 2.30
CA GLY A 43 4.43 4.67 2.59
C GLY A 43 3.62 3.97 1.49
N ILE A 44 4.04 4.04 0.22
CA ILE A 44 3.49 3.22 -0.88
C ILE A 44 3.85 1.75 -0.61
N LYS A 45 5.11 1.45 -0.31
CA LYS A 45 5.56 0.07 -0.02
C LYS A 45 4.83 -0.54 1.17
N ASP A 46 4.62 0.21 2.24
CA ASP A 46 3.91 -0.27 3.43
C ASP A 46 2.46 -0.65 3.10
N ARG A 47 1.80 0.13 2.24
CA ARG A 47 0.43 -0.17 1.77
C ARG A 47 0.38 -1.36 0.83
N ILE A 48 1.39 -1.55 -0.02
CA ILE A 48 1.55 -2.77 -0.83
C ILE A 48 1.73 -3.99 0.10
N ALA A 49 2.60 -3.89 1.10
CA ALA A 49 2.82 -4.96 2.08
C ALA A 49 1.57 -5.29 2.90
N ALA A 50 0.73 -4.30 3.22
CA ALA A 50 -0.56 -4.51 3.87
C ALA A 50 -1.51 -5.33 2.97
N ALA A 51 -1.57 -5.02 1.66
CA ALA A 51 -2.34 -5.81 0.71
C ALA A 51 -1.81 -7.25 0.57
N GLU A 52 -0.48 -7.43 0.48
CA GLU A 52 0.16 -8.76 0.47
C GLU A 52 -0.18 -9.55 1.73
N THR A 53 -0.16 -8.90 2.89
CA THR A 53 -0.50 -9.50 4.18
C THR A 53 -1.97 -9.93 4.23
N ALA A 54 -2.89 -9.09 3.76
CA ALA A 54 -4.31 -9.44 3.68
C ALA A 54 -4.53 -10.68 2.79
N ILE A 55 -3.88 -10.74 1.62
CA ILE A 55 -3.96 -11.93 0.75
C ILE A 55 -3.43 -13.17 1.49
N ASN A 56 -2.27 -13.08 2.13
CA ASN A 56 -1.66 -14.22 2.85
C ASN A 56 -2.51 -14.69 4.04
N ASN A 57 -3.29 -13.80 4.64
CA ASN A 57 -4.20 -14.11 5.75
C ASN A 57 -5.57 -14.62 5.28
N GLY A 58 -5.79 -14.75 3.97
CA GLY A 58 -7.08 -15.18 3.40
C GLY A 58 -8.15 -14.09 3.42
N GLY A 59 -7.75 -12.82 3.36
CA GLY A 59 -8.66 -11.69 3.23
C GLY A 59 -9.52 -11.79 1.98
N ASP A 60 -10.72 -11.22 2.05
CA ASP A 60 -11.67 -11.26 0.94
C ASP A 60 -11.30 -10.29 -0.19
N GLU A 61 -11.96 -10.44 -1.34
CA GLU A 61 -11.70 -9.61 -2.53
C GLU A 61 -11.88 -8.12 -2.26
N ALA A 62 -12.88 -7.74 -1.46
CA ALA A 62 -13.20 -6.35 -1.20
C ALA A 62 -12.14 -5.68 -0.30
N GLU A 63 -11.68 -6.40 0.72
CA GLU A 63 -10.60 -6.00 1.61
C GLU A 63 -9.31 -5.80 0.81
N VAL A 64 -8.89 -6.82 0.04
CA VAL A 64 -7.66 -6.78 -0.75
C VAL A 64 -7.72 -5.63 -1.75
N VAL A 65 -8.80 -5.51 -2.52
CA VAL A 65 -8.98 -4.41 -3.48
C VAL A 65 -8.94 -3.05 -2.77
N GLY A 66 -9.54 -2.93 -1.59
CA GLY A 66 -9.50 -1.72 -0.78
C GLY A 66 -8.08 -1.30 -0.39
N LEU A 67 -7.25 -2.24 0.03
CA LEU A 67 -5.85 -2.00 0.40
C LEU A 67 -4.99 -1.63 -0.81
N ILE A 68 -5.15 -2.32 -1.94
CA ILE A 68 -4.42 -1.98 -3.17
C ILE A 68 -4.78 -0.58 -3.66
N LYS A 69 -6.06 -0.19 -3.58
CA LYS A 69 -6.50 1.17 -3.92
C LYS A 69 -5.87 2.21 -3.01
N LYS A 70 -5.77 1.96 -1.70
CA LYS A 70 -5.06 2.86 -0.78
C LYS A 70 -3.61 3.07 -1.20
N ALA A 71 -2.91 2.01 -1.64
CA ALA A 71 -1.55 2.14 -2.17
C ALA A 71 -1.53 3.02 -3.45
N SER A 72 -2.45 2.77 -4.37
CA SER A 72 -2.56 3.53 -5.63
C SER A 72 -2.87 5.00 -5.39
N ASP A 73 -3.81 5.31 -4.51
CA ASP A 73 -4.16 6.69 -4.18
C ASP A 73 -3.01 7.43 -3.50
N PHE A 74 -2.27 6.74 -2.62
CA PHE A 74 -1.13 7.35 -1.94
C PHE A 74 0.03 7.71 -2.89
N THR A 75 0.10 7.10 -4.09
CA THR A 75 1.08 7.53 -5.11
C THR A 75 0.90 8.99 -5.54
N LYS A 76 -0.28 9.58 -5.35
CA LYS A 76 -0.57 10.99 -5.68
C LYS A 76 0.16 11.97 -4.77
N GLU A 77 0.57 11.53 -3.58
CA GLU A 77 1.36 12.34 -2.65
C GLU A 77 2.82 12.47 -3.10
N LEU A 78 3.26 11.65 -4.08
CA LEU A 78 4.63 11.68 -4.58
C LEU A 78 4.79 12.83 -5.57
N ASN A 79 5.04 14.03 -5.02
CA ASN A 79 5.37 15.21 -5.78
C ASN A 79 6.90 15.29 -6.01
N ALA A 80 7.33 14.95 -7.23
CA ALA A 80 8.74 14.89 -7.61
C ALA A 80 8.94 15.30 -9.09
N ASN A 81 10.10 15.00 -9.67
CA ASN A 81 10.43 15.33 -11.05
C ASN A 81 9.72 14.43 -12.09
N ASP A 82 9.75 14.83 -13.37
CA ASP A 82 9.11 14.10 -14.48
C ASP A 82 9.56 12.65 -14.62
N LYS A 83 10.82 12.33 -14.28
CA LYS A 83 11.32 10.94 -14.34
C LYS A 83 10.64 10.09 -13.29
N VAL A 84 10.55 10.61 -12.06
CA VAL A 84 9.83 9.96 -10.96
C VAL A 84 8.36 9.81 -11.30
N ALA A 85 7.72 10.84 -11.89
CA ALA A 85 6.32 10.77 -12.30
C ALA A 85 6.06 9.63 -13.32
N ARG A 86 6.91 9.50 -14.35
CA ARG A 86 6.81 8.44 -15.37
C ARG A 86 6.98 7.04 -14.79
N GLU A 87 7.90 6.85 -13.85
CA GLU A 87 8.04 5.54 -13.18
C GLU A 87 6.89 5.29 -12.20
N THR A 88 6.36 6.33 -11.55
CA THR A 88 5.17 6.24 -10.69
C THR A 88 3.93 5.81 -11.48
N ASP A 89 3.82 6.19 -12.76
CA ASP A 89 2.78 5.66 -13.65
C ASP A 89 2.89 4.14 -13.83
N LYS A 90 4.11 3.59 -13.88
CA LYS A 90 4.32 2.13 -13.98
C LYS A 90 3.91 1.43 -12.68
N VAL A 91 4.25 2.00 -11.52
CA VAL A 91 3.73 1.52 -10.22
C VAL A 91 2.20 1.46 -10.26
N ARG A 92 1.54 2.56 -10.67
CA ARG A 92 0.07 2.61 -10.78
C ARG A 92 -0.49 1.58 -11.77
N LYS A 93 0.20 1.28 -12.87
CA LYS A 93 -0.22 0.23 -13.82
C LYS A 93 -0.22 -1.16 -13.15
N HIS A 94 0.84 -1.50 -12.42
CA HIS A 94 0.90 -2.76 -11.69
C HIS A 94 -0.17 -2.85 -10.60
N LEU A 95 -0.39 -1.77 -9.82
CA LEU A 95 -1.46 -1.73 -8.82
C LEU A 95 -2.86 -1.86 -9.45
N LYS A 96 -3.09 -1.26 -10.62
CA LYS A 96 -4.36 -1.42 -11.36
C LYS A 96 -4.56 -2.87 -11.83
N ALA A 97 -3.50 -3.52 -12.30
CA ALA A 97 -3.55 -4.94 -12.68
C ALA A 97 -3.82 -5.82 -11.46
N ALA A 98 -3.16 -5.56 -10.32
CA ALA A 98 -3.43 -6.26 -9.06
C ALA A 98 -4.89 -6.14 -8.61
N VAL A 99 -5.50 -4.94 -8.73
CA VAL A 99 -6.94 -4.76 -8.49
C VAL A 99 -7.79 -5.61 -9.44
N ALA A 100 -7.43 -5.69 -10.72
CA ALA A 100 -8.18 -6.47 -11.70
C ALA A 100 -8.13 -7.98 -11.40
N SER A 101 -6.96 -8.51 -11.04
CA SER A 101 -6.80 -9.91 -10.64
C SER A 101 -7.52 -10.22 -9.33
N ALA A 102 -7.40 -9.36 -8.32
CA ALA A 102 -8.09 -9.54 -7.04
C ALA A 102 -9.62 -9.55 -7.18
N LYS A 103 -10.18 -8.68 -8.04
CA LYS A 103 -11.62 -8.68 -8.39
C LYS A 103 -12.09 -9.92 -9.15
N SER A 104 -11.16 -10.66 -9.74
CA SER A 104 -11.43 -11.90 -10.46
C SER A 104 -11.16 -13.13 -9.58
N ALA A 105 -11.12 -12.94 -8.25
CA ALA A 105 -10.71 -13.95 -7.26
C ALA A 105 -9.28 -14.53 -7.46
N ASN A 106 -8.46 -13.93 -8.33
CA ASN A 106 -7.13 -14.43 -8.65
C ASN A 106 -6.07 -13.79 -7.73
N MET A 107 -6.03 -14.27 -6.48
CA MET A 107 -5.12 -13.75 -5.45
C MET A 107 -3.65 -14.02 -5.74
N GLN A 108 -3.34 -15.10 -6.47
CA GLN A 108 -1.97 -15.43 -6.85
C GLN A 108 -1.42 -14.42 -7.86
N GLU A 109 -2.17 -14.14 -8.93
CA GLU A 109 -1.78 -13.14 -9.92
C GLU A 109 -1.80 -11.71 -9.33
N ALA A 110 -2.74 -11.43 -8.41
CA ALA A 110 -2.72 -10.18 -7.66
C ALA A 110 -1.41 -9.98 -6.89
N LYS A 111 -0.88 -11.04 -6.24
CA LYS A 111 0.43 -11.00 -5.56
C LYS A 111 1.58 -10.76 -6.53
N GLU A 112 1.56 -11.38 -7.71
CA GLU A 112 2.60 -11.17 -8.73
C GLU A 112 2.64 -9.70 -9.18
N HIS A 113 1.47 -9.09 -9.41
CA HIS A 113 1.38 -7.67 -9.71
C HIS A 113 1.79 -6.77 -8.53
N LEU A 114 1.49 -7.15 -7.29
CA LEU A 114 1.94 -6.41 -6.10
C LEU A 114 3.47 -6.45 -5.94
N ASN A 115 4.09 -7.60 -6.16
CA ASN A 115 5.55 -7.73 -6.18
C ASN A 115 6.17 -6.83 -7.25
N ALA A 116 5.64 -6.84 -8.47
CA ALA A 116 6.11 -5.95 -9.54
C ALA A 116 5.95 -4.46 -9.20
N ALA A 117 4.83 -4.09 -8.55
CA ALA A 117 4.63 -2.73 -8.06
C ALA A 117 5.67 -2.35 -7.00
N LYS A 118 5.99 -3.27 -6.08
CA LYS A 118 6.97 -3.07 -5.00
C LYS A 118 8.38 -2.88 -5.54
N GLU A 119 8.80 -3.73 -6.48
CA GLU A 119 10.10 -3.62 -7.16
C GLU A 119 10.24 -2.30 -7.91
N THR A 120 9.20 -1.93 -8.67
CA THR A 120 9.17 -0.65 -9.38
C THR A 120 9.22 0.53 -8.41
N THR A 121 8.51 0.44 -7.28
CA THR A 121 8.52 1.46 -6.21
C THR A 121 9.90 1.61 -5.59
N ASP A 122 10.64 0.51 -5.36
CA ASP A 122 12.02 0.56 -4.89
C ASP A 122 12.96 1.22 -5.91
N GLY A 123 12.70 1.03 -7.19
CA GLY A 123 13.41 1.71 -8.28
C GLY A 123 13.30 3.24 -8.22
N LEU A 124 12.20 3.79 -7.70
CA LEU A 124 11.98 5.24 -7.60
C LEU A 124 13.05 5.94 -6.73
N LYS A 125 13.62 5.26 -5.74
CA LYS A 125 14.66 5.82 -4.85
C LYS A 125 15.91 6.25 -5.61
N LYS A 126 16.19 5.63 -6.77
CA LYS A 126 17.33 5.95 -7.63
C LYS A 126 17.11 7.19 -8.50
N LEU A 127 15.89 7.75 -8.48
CA LEU A 127 15.45 8.86 -9.33
C LEU A 127 15.13 10.14 -8.53
N LEU A 128 15.21 10.06 -7.20
CA LEU A 128 15.19 11.21 -6.30
C LEU A 128 16.54 11.93 -6.34
#